data_AF-A0A9E2YAE1-F1
#
_entry.id   AF-A0A9E2YAE1-F1
#
_cell.length_a   1.000
_cell.length_b   1.000
_cell.length_c   1.000
_cell.angle_alpha   90.00
_cell.angle_beta   90.00
_cell.angle_gamma   90.00
#
_symmetry.space_group_name_H-M   'P 1'
#
loop_
_entity.id
_entity.type
_entity.pdbx_description
1 polymer ?
#
loop_
_entity_poly.entity_id
_entity_poly.type
_entity_poly.pdbx_seq_one_letter_code
_entity_poly.pdbx_strand_id
1 'polypeptide(L)'
;MDAQFPSLPPEFQQAAADAAKEDCFGPPAEPCLCFCLHCQREVMSDQMWFQPALKKNGKVDGFWMCPTPNCGGAGFGFDIFPVDPDHPANEGWHSTDDDGEWEEDAEGEGEENETGGVDSYDPAEPEYAELDEMEEDDDIEGEEWKLGLQPGEQPPETPEMAESRRRWEKEQERYDAADERPRWIDRSDEPDPPPPSTWSDEEIPF
;
A
#
# COMPACT_ATOMS: atom_id res chain seq x y z
N MET A 1 16.08 -10.82 -17.78
CA MET A 1 14.92 -10.53 -18.65
C MET A 1 15.34 -9.44 -19.61
N ASP A 2 15.19 -9.65 -20.93
CA ASP A 2 15.54 -8.63 -21.92
C ASP A 2 14.34 -7.69 -22.12
N ALA A 3 14.30 -6.60 -21.36
CA ALA A 3 13.26 -5.58 -21.52
C ALA A 3 13.39 -4.90 -22.89
N GLN A 4 12.31 -4.90 -23.67
CA GLN A 4 12.25 -4.25 -24.99
C GLN A 4 11.51 -2.92 -24.87
N PHE A 5 12.11 -1.84 -25.36
CA PHE A 5 11.57 -0.47 -25.31
C PHE A 5 11.32 0.10 -26.71
N PRO A 6 10.42 -0.48 -27.52
CA PRO A 6 10.29 -0.15 -28.94
C PRO A 6 9.85 1.30 -29.21
N SER A 7 9.26 1.98 -28.22
CA SER A 7 8.84 3.39 -28.31
C SER A 7 9.90 4.40 -27.90
N LEU A 8 11.00 3.95 -27.27
CA LEU A 8 12.08 4.83 -26.84
C LEU A 8 13.03 5.08 -28.04
N PRO A 9 13.59 6.29 -28.21
CA PRO A 9 14.57 6.54 -29.24
C PRO A 9 15.73 5.52 -29.17
N PRO A 10 16.18 4.96 -30.32
CA PRO A 10 17.17 3.88 -30.34
C PRO A 10 18.46 4.17 -29.56
N GLU A 11 18.88 5.44 -29.53
CA GLU A 11 20.06 5.90 -28.79
C GLU A 11 19.95 5.74 -27.27
N PHE A 12 18.73 5.65 -26.72
CA PHE A 12 18.48 5.50 -25.27
C PHE A 12 18.08 4.07 -24.87
N GLN A 13 17.78 3.18 -25.82
CA GLN A 13 17.32 1.82 -25.51
C GLN A 13 18.33 1.00 -24.73
N GLN A 14 19.62 1.09 -25.09
CA GLN A 14 20.67 0.38 -24.35
C GLN A 14 20.83 0.95 -22.93
N ALA A 15 20.85 2.28 -22.79
CA ALA A 15 20.94 2.94 -21.50
C ALA A 15 19.75 2.59 -20.58
N ALA A 16 18.54 2.48 -21.13
CA ALA A 16 17.37 2.03 -20.38
C ALA A 16 17.50 0.57 -19.93
N ALA A 17 17.98 -0.32 -20.80
CA ALA A 17 18.21 -1.72 -20.45
C ALA A 17 19.29 -1.90 -19.38
N ASP A 18 20.34 -1.07 -19.42
CA ASP A 18 21.40 -1.06 -18.41
C ASP A 18 20.87 -0.51 -17.08
N ALA A 19 20.14 0.62 -17.10
CA ALA A 19 19.50 1.17 -15.91
C ALA A 19 18.53 0.18 -15.24
N ALA A 20 17.71 -0.52 -16.02
CA ALA A 20 16.79 -1.54 -15.51
C ALA A 20 17.54 -2.70 -14.81
N LYS A 21 18.71 -3.10 -15.32
CA LYS A 21 19.52 -4.19 -14.74
C LYS A 21 20.28 -3.76 -13.48
N GLU A 22 20.65 -2.49 -13.39
CA GLU A 22 21.39 -1.92 -12.26
C GLU A 22 20.47 -1.40 -11.15
N ASP A 23 19.15 -1.32 -11.39
CA ASP A 23 18.16 -0.86 -10.41
C ASP A 23 18.03 -1.84 -9.24
N CYS A 24 18.33 -1.37 -8.04
CA CYS A 24 18.18 -2.12 -6.80
C CYS A 24 16.73 -2.44 -6.43
N PHE A 25 15.76 -1.69 -6.98
CA PHE A 25 14.32 -1.94 -6.83
C PHE A 25 13.73 -2.71 -8.01
N GLY A 26 14.60 -3.39 -8.76
CA GLY A 26 14.19 -4.33 -9.80
C GLY A 26 13.57 -5.60 -9.24
N PRO A 27 12.66 -6.25 -10.00
CA PRO A 27 12.16 -7.55 -9.64
C PRO A 27 13.31 -8.56 -9.56
N PRO A 28 13.21 -9.58 -8.69
CA PRO A 28 14.23 -10.60 -8.57
C PRO A 28 14.41 -11.37 -9.88
N ALA A 29 15.61 -11.93 -10.08
CA ALA A 29 15.93 -12.70 -11.28
C ALA A 29 15.09 -13.98 -11.40
N GLU A 30 14.76 -14.61 -10.26
CA GLU A 30 13.81 -15.71 -10.18
C GLU A 30 12.40 -15.13 -9.99
N PRO A 31 11.44 -15.43 -10.88
CA PRO A 31 10.08 -14.93 -10.76
C PRO A 31 9.42 -15.34 -9.45
N CYS A 32 8.76 -14.41 -8.77
CA CYS A 32 8.01 -14.66 -7.54
C CYS A 32 6.65 -13.96 -7.57
N LEU A 33 5.70 -14.48 -6.78
CA LEU A 33 4.39 -13.87 -6.62
C LEU A 33 4.53 -12.64 -5.72
N CYS A 34 4.01 -11.51 -6.17
CA CYS A 34 4.09 -10.23 -5.49
C CYS A 34 2.72 -9.62 -5.28
N PHE A 35 2.53 -8.91 -4.19
CA PHE A 35 1.36 -8.10 -3.89
C PHE A 35 1.67 -6.63 -4.10
N CYS A 36 0.83 -5.93 -4.88
CA CYS A 36 0.98 -4.49 -5.11
C CYS A 36 0.06 -3.70 -4.17
N LEU A 37 0.62 -2.77 -3.38
CA LEU A 37 -0.15 -1.95 -2.43
C LEU A 37 -1.11 -0.98 -3.12
N HIS A 38 -0.87 -0.63 -4.39
CA HIS A 38 -1.69 0.36 -5.10
C HIS A 38 -2.98 -0.22 -5.68
N CYS A 39 -2.92 -1.41 -6.29
CA CYS A 39 -4.09 -2.08 -6.85
C CYS A 39 -4.61 -3.24 -6.00
N GLN A 40 -3.89 -3.61 -4.93
CA GLN A 40 -4.21 -4.73 -4.05
C GLN A 40 -4.39 -6.06 -4.78
N ARG A 41 -3.62 -6.26 -5.87
CA ARG A 41 -3.63 -7.49 -6.67
C ARG A 41 -2.30 -8.22 -6.53
N GLU A 42 -2.39 -9.55 -6.59
CA GLU A 42 -1.24 -10.42 -6.75
C GLU A 42 -0.82 -10.47 -8.22
N VAL A 43 0.47 -10.32 -8.47
CA VAL A 43 1.08 -10.25 -9.80
C VAL A 43 2.40 -11.03 -9.78
N MET A 44 2.82 -11.54 -10.93
CA MET A 44 4.14 -12.16 -11.03
C MET A 44 5.22 -11.09 -11.30
N SER A 45 6.35 -11.19 -10.60
CA SER A 45 7.44 -10.21 -10.72
C SER A 45 8.05 -10.13 -12.12
N ASP A 46 7.98 -11.21 -12.91
CA ASP A 46 8.44 -11.26 -14.30
C ASP A 46 7.55 -10.51 -15.30
N GLN A 47 6.33 -10.16 -14.90
CA GLN A 47 5.42 -9.35 -15.69
C GLN A 47 5.64 -7.84 -15.48
N MET A 48 6.36 -7.46 -14.41
CA MET A 48 6.72 -6.08 -14.15
C MET A 48 7.54 -5.53 -15.32
N TRP A 49 7.33 -4.25 -15.63
CA TRP A 49 7.99 -3.61 -16.76
C TRP A 49 8.66 -2.32 -16.31
N PHE A 50 9.86 -2.06 -16.81
CA PHE A 50 10.60 -0.85 -16.48
C PHE A 50 10.05 0.34 -17.28
N GLN A 51 9.79 1.47 -16.63
CA GLN A 51 9.39 2.73 -17.26
C GLN A 51 10.59 3.68 -17.28
N PRO A 52 11.28 3.86 -18.43
CA PRO A 52 12.42 4.74 -18.51
C PRO A 52 12.01 6.21 -18.35
N ALA A 53 12.81 6.98 -17.63
CA ALA A 53 12.70 8.42 -17.48
C ALA A 53 13.97 9.12 -17.98
N LEU A 54 13.86 9.95 -19.01
CA LEU A 54 15.00 10.71 -19.55
C LEU A 54 15.22 11.97 -18.71
N LYS A 55 16.40 12.11 -18.11
CA LYS A 55 16.77 13.31 -17.35
C LYS A 55 17.41 14.36 -18.26
N LYS A 56 17.44 15.61 -17.79
CA LYS A 56 18.05 16.77 -18.46
C LYS A 56 19.51 16.59 -18.91
N ASN A 57 20.28 15.80 -18.18
CA ASN A 57 21.68 15.50 -18.51
C ASN A 57 21.83 14.37 -19.56
N GLY A 58 20.74 13.90 -20.14
CA GLY A 58 20.72 12.77 -21.08
C GLY A 58 20.91 11.41 -20.42
N LYS A 59 20.94 11.32 -19.08
CA LYS A 59 20.92 10.04 -18.36
C LYS A 59 19.52 9.47 -18.37
N VAL A 60 19.44 8.15 -18.53
CA VAL A 60 18.20 7.40 -18.37
C VAL A 60 18.15 6.87 -16.94
N ASP A 61 17.04 7.13 -16.28
CA ASP A 61 16.64 6.52 -15.02
C ASP A 61 15.32 5.78 -15.24
N GLY A 62 14.65 5.31 -14.19
CA GLY A 62 13.30 4.78 -14.33
C GLY A 62 12.79 4.10 -13.07
N PHE A 63 11.66 3.43 -13.21
CA PHE A 63 11.03 2.66 -12.15
C PHE A 63 10.43 1.38 -12.71
N TRP A 64 10.42 0.33 -11.90
CA TRP A 64 9.72 -0.91 -12.24
C TRP A 64 8.24 -0.80 -11.91
N MET A 65 7.37 -0.91 -12.92
CA MET A 65 5.94 -0.68 -12.80
C MET A 65 5.17 -1.98 -12.57
N CYS A 66 4.11 -1.89 -11.75
CA CYS A 66 3.11 -2.93 -11.63
C CYS A 66 2.53 -3.30 -13.02
N PRO A 67 2.41 -4.60 -13.35
CA PRO A 67 1.87 -5.05 -14.63
C PRO A 67 0.38 -4.76 -14.79
N THR A 68 -0.36 -4.55 -13.69
CA THR A 68 -1.78 -4.18 -13.77
C THR A 68 -1.93 -2.88 -14.56
N PRO A 69 -2.76 -2.84 -15.61
CA PRO A 69 -2.98 -1.63 -16.40
C PRO A 69 -3.43 -0.47 -15.50
N ASN A 70 -2.94 0.73 -15.78
CA ASN A 70 -3.34 1.94 -15.05
C ASN A 70 -3.05 1.94 -13.52
N CYS A 71 -2.30 0.96 -13.01
CA CYS A 71 -1.82 0.95 -11.63
C CYS A 71 -0.62 1.89 -11.45
N GLY A 72 -0.58 2.62 -10.33
CA GLY A 72 0.50 3.56 -10.00
C GLY A 72 1.71 2.95 -9.29
N GLY A 73 1.62 1.68 -8.87
CA GLY A 73 2.67 1.04 -8.07
C GLY A 73 4.00 0.97 -8.80
N ALA A 74 5.05 1.43 -8.14
CA ALA A 74 6.41 1.55 -8.68
C ALA A 74 7.46 1.04 -7.68
N GLY A 75 8.37 0.18 -8.17
CA GLY A 75 9.49 -0.37 -7.41
C GLY A 75 9.14 -1.65 -6.66
N PHE A 76 9.96 -2.69 -6.87
CA PHE A 76 9.94 -3.91 -6.08
C PHE A 76 10.55 -3.62 -4.68
N GLY A 77 9.89 -4.12 -3.63
CA GLY A 77 10.24 -3.85 -2.24
C GLY A 77 9.85 -2.46 -1.73
N PHE A 78 9.17 -1.64 -2.56
CA PHE A 78 8.65 -0.33 -2.17
C PHE A 78 7.12 -0.28 -2.26
N ASP A 79 6.55 -0.45 -3.45
CA ASP A 79 5.08 -0.54 -3.66
C ASP A 79 4.60 -1.97 -3.94
N ILE A 80 5.53 -2.86 -4.27
CA ILE A 80 5.28 -4.21 -4.76
C ILE A 80 6.14 -5.18 -3.96
N PHE A 81 5.51 -6.01 -3.13
CA PHE A 81 6.20 -6.88 -2.17
C PHE A 81 6.00 -8.35 -2.52
N PRO A 82 6.98 -9.23 -2.32
CA PRO A 82 6.76 -10.66 -2.50
C PRO A 82 5.77 -11.19 -1.44
N VAL A 83 4.84 -12.03 -1.88
CA VAL A 83 3.82 -12.67 -1.01
C VAL A 83 4.42 -13.81 -0.20
N ASP A 84 5.47 -14.45 -0.72
CA ASP A 84 6.17 -15.54 -0.04
C ASP A 84 6.89 -15.03 1.21
N PRO A 85 6.47 -15.44 2.43
CA PRO A 85 7.10 -14.99 3.67
C PRO A 85 8.58 -15.35 3.75
N ASP A 86 9.00 -16.45 3.12
CA ASP A 86 10.38 -16.93 3.12
C ASP A 86 11.25 -16.23 2.04
N HIS A 87 10.70 -15.28 1.29
CA HIS A 87 11.44 -14.57 0.25
C HIS A 87 12.56 -13.70 0.86
N PRO A 88 13.79 -13.69 0.32
CA PRO A 88 14.91 -12.94 0.87
C PRO A 88 14.67 -11.43 1.04
N ALA A 89 13.83 -10.83 0.20
CA ALA A 89 13.45 -9.41 0.32
C ALA A 89 12.59 -9.10 1.56
N ASN A 90 11.99 -10.11 2.17
CA ASN A 90 11.24 -10.00 3.43
C ASN A 90 12.16 -10.19 4.66
N GLU A 91 13.45 -10.52 4.46
CA GLU A 91 14.40 -10.67 5.56
C GLU A 91 14.56 -9.33 6.32
N GLY A 92 14.27 -9.33 7.62
CA GLY A 92 14.27 -8.14 8.47
C GLY A 92 12.94 -7.39 8.56
N TRP A 93 11.93 -7.78 7.77
CA TRP A 93 10.55 -7.39 8.03
C TRP A 93 9.99 -8.31 9.11
N HIS A 94 9.77 -7.76 10.29
CA HIS A 94 9.04 -8.45 11.35
C HIS A 94 7.61 -7.93 11.28
N SER A 95 6.66 -8.81 10.95
CA SER A 95 5.28 -8.57 11.34
C SER A 95 5.28 -8.46 12.86
N THR A 96 5.19 -7.24 13.38
CA THR A 96 4.66 -7.02 14.72
C THR A 96 3.15 -7.24 14.66
N ASP A 97 2.74 -8.42 14.20
CA ASP A 97 1.45 -9.02 14.53
C ASP A 97 1.53 -9.57 15.99
N ASP A 98 2.41 -9.00 16.80
CA ASP A 98 2.24 -8.94 18.24
C ASP A 98 1.20 -7.82 18.49
N ASP A 99 -0.04 -8.14 18.11
CA ASP A 99 -1.23 -7.65 18.79
C ASP A 99 -1.35 -8.25 20.21
N GLY A 100 -0.28 -8.95 20.64
CA GLY A 100 0.09 -9.22 22.01
C GLY A 100 -0.36 -8.08 22.87
N GLU A 101 -1.44 -8.38 23.59
CA GLU A 101 -2.00 -7.68 24.73
C GLU A 101 -1.09 -6.53 25.12
N TRP A 102 -1.56 -5.29 24.94
CA TRP A 102 -1.08 -4.21 25.77
C TRP A 102 -1.37 -4.66 27.21
N GLU A 103 -0.46 -5.45 27.80
CA GLU A 103 -0.41 -5.72 29.22
C GLU A 103 -0.26 -4.33 29.81
N GLU A 104 -1.40 -3.81 30.25
CA GLU A 104 -1.56 -2.59 31.00
C GLU A 104 -0.71 -2.75 32.26
N ASP A 105 0.59 -2.48 32.14
CA ASP A 105 1.52 -2.41 33.26
C ASP A 105 1.21 -1.12 34.02
N ALA A 106 0.08 -1.17 34.72
CA ALA A 106 -0.41 -0.21 35.67
C ALA A 106 0.37 -0.32 36.99
N GLU A 107 1.70 -0.29 36.97
CA GLU A 107 2.51 -0.16 38.18
C GLU A 107 3.67 0.84 37.99
N GLY A 108 3.31 2.13 37.96
CA GLY A 108 4.27 3.24 37.93
C GLY A 108 3.87 4.36 38.90
N GLU A 109 4.21 4.20 40.17
CA GLU A 109 4.10 5.22 41.22
C GLU A 109 4.89 6.49 40.85
N GLY A 110 4.16 7.61 40.69
CA GLY A 110 4.52 8.93 41.22
C GLY A 110 5.71 9.70 40.63
N GLU A 111 5.44 10.65 39.73
CA GLU A 111 6.01 12.00 39.87
C GLU A 111 4.99 13.06 39.42
N GLU A 112 4.66 13.94 40.35
CA GLU A 112 3.56 14.89 40.33
C GLU A 112 3.79 15.98 39.25
N ASN A 113 3.19 15.83 38.07
CA ASN A 113 3.03 16.94 37.14
C ASN A 113 1.61 17.50 37.25
N GLU A 114 1.44 18.44 38.17
CA GLU A 114 0.30 19.34 38.27
C GLU A 114 0.15 20.10 36.94
N THR A 115 -0.83 19.75 36.11
CA THR A 115 -1.85 20.67 35.54
C THR A 115 -2.58 20.09 34.33
N GLY A 116 -3.83 19.66 34.53
CA GLY A 116 -4.78 19.36 33.47
C GLY A 116 -5.68 18.20 33.85
N GLY A 117 -6.81 18.49 34.50
CA GLY A 117 -7.72 17.51 35.09
C GLY A 117 -8.11 16.40 34.12
N VAL A 118 -7.51 15.24 34.33
CA VAL A 118 -8.08 13.96 33.97
C VAL A 118 -9.24 13.72 34.93
N ASP A 119 -10.46 13.75 34.41
CA ASP A 119 -11.64 13.32 35.16
C ASP A 119 -11.38 11.90 35.65
N SER A 120 -11.38 11.75 36.98
CA SER A 120 -11.24 10.47 37.65
C SER A 120 -12.36 9.57 37.18
N TYR A 121 -12.03 8.52 36.42
CA TYR A 121 -12.99 7.49 36.00
C TYR A 121 -13.86 7.08 37.20
N ASP A 122 -15.15 7.42 37.15
CA ASP A 122 -16.13 7.04 38.15
C ASP A 122 -16.91 5.83 37.61
N PRO A 123 -16.63 4.61 38.10
CA PRO A 123 -17.32 3.41 37.65
C PRO A 123 -18.82 3.41 37.98
N ALA A 124 -19.32 4.42 38.71
CA ALA A 124 -20.75 4.64 38.93
C ALA A 124 -21.38 5.64 37.94
N GLU A 125 -20.63 6.22 36.99
CA GLU A 125 -21.21 7.06 35.95
C GLU A 125 -22.09 6.21 35.00
N PRO A 126 -23.37 6.58 34.84
CA PRO A 126 -24.33 5.78 34.07
C PRO A 126 -24.02 5.74 32.57
N GLU A 127 -23.20 6.67 32.06
CA GLU A 127 -22.80 6.71 30.66
C GLU A 127 -21.95 5.49 30.26
N TYR A 128 -21.13 4.96 31.19
CA TYR A 128 -20.33 3.77 30.96
C TYR A 128 -21.09 2.46 31.26
N ALA A 129 -22.02 2.48 32.22
CA ALA A 129 -22.88 1.34 32.49
C ALA A 129 -23.80 0.98 31.32
N GLU A 130 -24.20 1.97 30.51
CA GLU A 130 -24.95 1.72 29.27
C GLU A 130 -24.06 1.14 28.15
N LEU A 131 -22.75 1.44 28.11
CA LEU A 131 -21.81 0.87 27.13
C LEU A 131 -21.46 -0.59 27.42
N ASP A 132 -21.31 -0.95 28.69
CA ASP A 132 -21.01 -2.33 29.14
C ASP A 132 -22.18 -3.30 28.83
N GLU A 133 -23.43 -2.83 28.79
CA GLU A 133 -24.58 -3.62 28.35
C GLU A 133 -24.67 -3.78 26.82
N MET A 134 -23.85 -3.07 26.03
CA MET A 134 -23.88 -3.11 24.55
C MET A 134 -22.80 -4.00 23.92
N GLU A 135 -21.86 -4.54 24.70
CA GLU A 135 -20.70 -5.30 24.19
C GLU A 135 -20.86 -6.84 24.16
N GLU A 136 -22.02 -7.40 24.50
CA GLU A 136 -22.19 -8.88 24.62
C GLU A 136 -22.76 -9.61 23.38
N ASP A 137 -23.03 -8.95 22.25
CA ASP A 137 -23.73 -9.58 21.10
C ASP A 137 -22.93 -9.58 19.78
N ASP A 138 -21.60 -9.64 19.85
CA ASP A 138 -20.73 -9.96 18.71
C ASP A 138 -20.72 -11.48 18.36
N ASP A 139 -21.87 -12.16 18.52
CA ASP A 139 -22.14 -13.48 17.92
C ASP A 139 -22.49 -13.32 16.42
N ILE A 140 -21.59 -12.63 15.71
CA ILE A 140 -21.69 -12.34 14.27
C ILE A 140 -21.66 -13.63 13.44
N GLU A 141 -21.21 -14.74 14.01
CA GLU A 141 -21.16 -16.07 13.40
C GLU A 141 -22.49 -16.83 13.59
N GLY A 142 -23.63 -16.18 13.30
CA GLY A 142 -24.92 -16.83 13.47
C GLY A 142 -26.16 -16.08 13.01
N GLU A 143 -26.13 -14.78 12.76
CA GLU A 143 -27.38 -14.03 12.54
C GLU A 143 -28.07 -14.26 11.17
N GLU A 144 -27.45 -14.99 10.25
CA GLU A 144 -28.05 -15.28 8.93
C GLU A 144 -29.42 -15.96 9.03
N TRP A 145 -29.68 -16.77 10.08
CA TRP A 145 -31.01 -17.37 10.28
C TRP A 145 -32.04 -16.39 10.87
N LYS A 146 -31.61 -15.30 11.55
CA LYS A 146 -32.53 -14.30 12.12
C LYS A 146 -33.27 -13.51 11.03
N LEU A 147 -32.68 -13.39 9.84
CA LEU A 147 -33.32 -12.76 8.67
C LEU A 147 -34.37 -13.65 7.98
N GLY A 148 -34.55 -14.90 8.41
CA GLY A 148 -35.53 -15.82 7.85
C GLY A 148 -35.23 -16.27 6.42
N LEU A 149 -33.98 -16.09 5.95
CA LEU A 149 -33.53 -16.49 4.63
C LEU A 149 -33.25 -18.00 4.58
N GLN A 150 -33.54 -18.63 3.45
CA GLN A 150 -33.19 -20.04 3.26
C GLN A 150 -31.67 -20.17 3.02
N PRO A 151 -31.03 -21.30 3.39
CA PRO A 151 -29.63 -21.53 3.08
C PRO A 151 -29.33 -21.31 1.59
N GLY A 152 -28.47 -20.33 1.29
CA GLY A 152 -28.10 -19.93 -0.08
C GLY A 152 -28.91 -18.76 -0.67
N GLU A 153 -29.91 -18.24 0.04
CA GLU A 153 -30.60 -17.01 -0.34
C GLU A 153 -29.83 -15.80 0.20
N GLN A 154 -29.25 -14.99 -0.70
CA GLN A 154 -28.57 -13.76 -0.30
C GLN A 154 -29.61 -12.72 0.15
N PRO A 155 -29.33 -11.96 1.24
CA PRO A 155 -30.19 -10.87 1.66
C PRO A 155 -30.39 -9.85 0.53
N PRO A 156 -31.56 -9.17 0.48
CA PRO A 156 -31.79 -8.12 -0.50
C PRO A 156 -30.75 -7.03 -0.31
N GLU A 157 -30.08 -6.68 -1.40
CA GLU A 157 -29.01 -5.69 -1.38
C GLU A 157 -29.53 -4.32 -0.98
N THR A 158 -28.89 -3.68 0.01
CA THR A 158 -29.22 -2.32 0.40
C THR A 158 -28.77 -1.33 -0.68
N PRO A 159 -29.37 -0.11 -0.75
CA PRO A 159 -28.91 0.91 -1.68
C PRO A 159 -27.42 1.24 -1.55
N GLU A 160 -26.86 1.20 -0.33
CA GLU A 160 -25.45 1.46 -0.05
C GLU A 160 -24.53 0.35 -0.55
N MET A 161 -24.93 -0.92 -0.38
CA MET A 161 -24.21 -2.06 -0.94
C MET A 161 -24.19 -2.01 -2.48
N ALA A 162 -25.33 -1.68 -3.09
CA ALA A 162 -25.45 -1.54 -4.54
C ALA A 162 -24.58 -0.39 -5.09
N GLU A 163 -24.48 0.73 -4.39
CA GLU A 163 -23.59 1.84 -4.76
C GLU A 163 -22.12 1.44 -4.60
N SER A 164 -21.78 0.77 -3.50
CA SER A 164 -20.43 0.26 -3.24
C SER A 164 -19.98 -0.72 -4.33
N ARG A 165 -20.84 -1.66 -4.74
CA ARG A 165 -20.56 -2.58 -5.84
C ARG A 165 -20.36 -1.83 -7.16
N ARG A 166 -21.20 -0.85 -7.49
CA ARG A 166 -21.03 -0.03 -8.71
C ARG A 166 -19.72 0.75 -8.70
N ARG A 167 -19.30 1.29 -7.55
CA ARG A 167 -18.01 1.98 -7.41
C ARG A 167 -16.86 1.02 -7.67
N TRP A 168 -16.92 -0.17 -7.07
CA TRP A 168 -15.92 -1.22 -7.27
C TRP A 168 -15.87 -1.68 -8.73
N GLU A 169 -17.01 -1.96 -9.36
CA GLU A 169 -17.09 -2.39 -10.77
C GLU A 169 -16.45 -1.35 -11.71
N LYS A 170 -16.73 -0.06 -11.49
CA LYS A 170 -16.14 1.04 -12.26
C LYS A 170 -14.63 1.15 -12.07
N GLU A 171 -14.15 0.85 -10.87
CA GLU A 171 -12.72 0.81 -10.58
C GLU A 171 -12.04 -0.40 -11.25
N GLN A 172 -12.65 -1.58 -11.20
CA GLN A 172 -12.18 -2.75 -11.95
C GLN A 172 -12.14 -2.47 -13.46
N GLU A 173 -13.18 -1.84 -14.01
CA GLU A 173 -13.22 -1.45 -15.43
C GLU A 173 -12.02 -0.57 -15.81
N ARG A 174 -11.58 0.34 -14.92
CA ARG A 174 -10.38 1.16 -15.15
C ARG A 174 -9.10 0.33 -15.20
N TYR A 175 -8.97 -0.68 -14.34
CA TYR A 175 -7.79 -1.56 -14.30
C TYR A 175 -7.79 -2.60 -15.43
N ASP A 176 -8.96 -2.94 -15.97
CA ASP A 176 -9.09 -3.89 -17.07
C ASP A 176 -9.04 -3.21 -18.45
N ALA A 177 -9.21 -1.88 -18.48
CA ALA A 177 -8.97 -1.07 -19.66
C ALA A 177 -7.50 -1.19 -20.14
N ALA A 178 -7.28 -0.84 -21.41
CA ALA A 178 -5.93 -0.81 -21.96
C ALA A 178 -5.02 0.11 -21.12
N ASP A 179 -3.75 -0.27 -20.98
CA ASP A 179 -2.77 0.48 -20.21
C ASP A 179 -2.46 1.81 -20.91
N GLU A 180 -2.92 2.93 -20.34
CA GLU A 180 -2.73 4.28 -20.90
C GLU A 180 -1.44 4.94 -20.40
N ARG A 181 -0.69 4.27 -19.51
CA ARG A 181 0.56 4.81 -18.97
C ARG A 181 1.59 5.00 -20.08
N PRO A 182 2.34 6.12 -20.07
CA PRO A 182 3.37 6.34 -21.08
C PRO A 182 4.48 5.29 -20.91
N ARG A 183 4.99 4.75 -22.02
CA ARG A 183 6.06 3.75 -21.96
C ARG A 183 7.42 4.32 -21.56
N TRP A 184 7.57 5.64 -21.62
CA TRP A 184 8.72 6.39 -21.14
C TRP A 184 8.30 7.81 -20.78
N ILE A 185 9.04 8.45 -19.90
CA ILE A 185 8.78 9.83 -19.43
C ILE A 185 9.94 10.72 -19.87
N ASP A 186 9.63 11.85 -20.50
CA ASP A 186 10.62 12.89 -20.78
C ASP A 186 10.66 13.91 -19.63
N ARG A 187 11.74 13.87 -18.84
CA ARG A 187 12.03 14.84 -17.78
C ARG A 187 13.20 15.75 -18.16
N SER A 188 13.54 15.85 -19.44
CA SER A 188 14.67 16.66 -19.88
C SER A 188 14.44 18.17 -19.68
N ASP A 189 13.18 18.60 -19.72
CA ASP A 189 12.78 19.99 -19.52
C ASP A 189 12.46 20.34 -18.05
N GLU A 190 12.36 19.34 -17.16
CA GLU A 190 12.07 19.60 -15.75
C GLU A 190 13.27 20.29 -15.07
N PRO A 191 13.04 21.31 -14.22
CA PRO A 191 14.10 21.87 -13.41
C PRO A 191 14.65 20.78 -12.49
N ASP A 192 15.98 20.73 -12.33
CA ASP A 192 16.59 19.84 -11.36
C ASP A 192 15.94 20.11 -9.99
N PRO A 193 15.62 19.07 -9.20
CA PRO A 193 15.14 19.29 -7.85
C PRO A 193 16.16 20.16 -7.12
N PRO A 194 15.73 21.10 -6.27
CA PRO A 194 16.67 21.86 -5.48
C PRO A 194 17.63 20.87 -4.80
N PRO A 195 18.94 21.18 -4.70
CA PRO A 195 19.85 20.32 -3.95
C PRO A 195 19.21 20.03 -2.60
N PRO A 196 19.33 18.81 -2.04
CA PRO A 196 18.74 18.46 -0.76
C PRO A 196 19.09 19.60 0.16
N SER A 197 18.06 20.39 0.49
CA SER A 197 18.30 21.70 1.06
C SER A 197 19.14 21.43 2.30
N THR A 198 20.15 22.24 2.53
CA THR A 198 20.73 22.36 3.86
C THR A 198 19.65 22.97 4.74
N TRP A 199 18.55 22.24 4.96
CA TRP A 199 17.70 22.41 6.12
C TRP A 199 18.69 22.18 7.23
N SER A 200 19.20 23.29 7.79
CA SER A 200 19.89 23.23 9.06
C SER A 200 18.96 22.46 9.98
N ASP A 201 19.49 21.51 10.77
CA ASP A 201 18.75 20.79 11.81
C ASP A 201 17.87 21.73 12.67
N GLU A 202 18.19 23.02 12.72
CA GLU A 202 17.44 24.09 13.38
C GLU A 202 16.06 24.43 12.77
N GLU A 203 15.71 23.95 11.57
CA GLU A 203 14.42 24.25 10.89
C GLU A 203 13.44 23.07 10.85
N ILE A 204 13.76 21.92 11.47
CA ILE A 204 12.77 20.85 11.68
C ILE A 204 11.96 21.23 12.93
N PRO A 205 10.69 21.66 12.81
CA PRO A 205 9.86 21.92 13.97
C PRO A 205 9.67 20.61 14.73
N PHE A 206 10.19 20.57 15.96
CA PHE A 206 9.83 19.57 16.96
C PHE A 206 8.40 19.81 17.46
#